data_AF-A0A172U122-F1
#
_entry.id   AF-A0A172U122-F1
#
_cell.length_a   1.000
_cell.length_b   1.000
_cell.length_c   1.000
_cell.angle_alpha   90.00
_cell.angle_beta   90.00
_cell.angle_gamma   90.00
#
_symmetry.space_group_name_H-M   'P 1'
#
loop_
_entity.id
_entity.type
_entity.pdbx_description
1 polymer ?
#
loop_
_entity_poly.entity_id
_entity_poly.type
_entity_poly.pdbx_seq_one_letter_code
_entity_poly.pdbx_strand_id
1 'polypeptide(L)'
;MARIFTINFSYENALLTAMIAVRQTPFFMEYTISMLPSDIMEQLPGNKIISTGPNQLIFANATLDESSVLMNEILHAVAAHLQTTTV
;
A
#
# COMPACT_ATOMS: atom_id res chain seq x y z
N MET A 1 -5.57 -18.05 -1.48
CA MET A 1 -6.80 -17.30 -1.12
C MET A 1 -6.53 -15.84 -1.40
N ALA A 2 -7.38 -15.16 -2.19
CA ALA A 2 -7.29 -13.69 -2.33
C ALA A 2 -7.85 -13.05 -1.06
N ARG A 3 -7.11 -12.12 -0.45
CA ARG A 3 -7.57 -11.36 0.72
C ARG A 3 -7.75 -9.92 0.29
N ILE A 4 -8.78 -9.25 0.78
CA ILE A 4 -9.00 -7.83 0.55
C ILE A 4 -9.24 -7.18 1.89
N PHE A 5 -8.62 -6.03 2.13
CA PHE A 5 -8.83 -5.25 3.33
C PHE A 5 -8.75 -3.76 3.00
N THR A 6 -9.30 -2.93 3.87
CA THR A 6 -9.21 -1.47 3.75
C THR A 6 -8.18 -0.94 4.72
N ILE A 7 -7.40 0.04 4.27
CA ILE A 7 -6.53 0.84 5.12
C ILE A 7 -7.08 2.26 5.21
N ASN A 8 -6.84 2.89 6.35
CA ASN A 8 -7.10 4.30 6.56
C ASN A 8 -5.78 4.97 6.92
N PHE A 9 -5.48 6.10 6.30
CA PHE A 9 -4.28 6.87 6.56
C PHE A 9 -4.55 8.36 6.39
N SER A 10 -3.73 9.20 7.00
CA SER A 10 -3.85 10.65 6.88
C SER A 10 -2.78 11.19 5.94
N TYR A 11 -3.19 12.00 4.96
CA TYR A 11 -2.29 12.71 4.06
C TYR A 11 -2.81 14.12 3.81
N GLU A 12 -1.94 15.13 3.91
CA GLU A 12 -2.30 16.56 3.74
C GLU A 12 -3.54 17.02 4.55
N ASN A 13 -3.65 16.56 5.81
CA ASN A 13 -4.81 16.82 6.70
C ASN A 13 -6.16 16.25 6.21
N ALA A 14 -6.15 15.37 5.20
CA ALA A 14 -7.30 14.58 4.79
C ALA A 14 -7.16 13.14 5.30
N LEU A 15 -8.24 12.59 5.84
CA LEU A 15 -8.33 11.15 6.11
C LEU A 15 -8.70 10.45 4.80
N LEU A 16 -7.82 9.60 4.31
CA LEU A 16 -8.00 8.82 3.10
C LEU A 16 -8.23 7.36 3.44
N THR A 17 -9.07 6.72 2.64
CA THR A 17 -9.33 5.28 2.70
C THR A 17 -8.92 4.67 1.38
N ALA A 18 -8.19 3.56 1.46
CA ALA A 18 -7.84 2.77 0.28
C ALA A 18 -8.20 1.30 0.50
N MET A 19 -8.57 0.63 -0.59
CA MET A 19 -8.79 -0.81 -0.60
C MET A 19 -7.55 -1.52 -1.14
N ILE A 20 -7.06 -2.48 -0.37
CA ILE A 20 -5.88 -3.28 -0.65
C ILE A 20 -6.31 -4.70 -0.99
N ALA A 21 -6.06 -5.11 -2.24
CA ALA A 21 -6.23 -6.47 -2.69
C ALA A 21 -4.89 -7.22 -2.61
N VAL A 22 -4.87 -8.30 -1.85
CA VAL A 22 -3.70 -9.15 -1.64
C VAL A 22 -3.74 -10.34 -2.59
N ARG A 23 -2.65 -10.51 -3.33
CA ARG A 23 -2.41 -11.65 -4.17
C ARG A 23 -1.10 -12.33 -3.76
N GLN A 24 -1.22 -13.55 -3.25
CA GLN A 24 -0.08 -14.40 -2.99
C GLN A 24 0.38 -15.07 -4.28
N THR A 25 1.65 -14.89 -4.64
CA THR A 25 2.32 -15.63 -5.71
C THR A 25 3.35 -16.59 -5.10
N PRO A 26 3.88 -17.56 -5.85
CA PRO A 26 4.93 -18.46 -5.36
C PRO A 26 6.22 -17.74 -4.93
N PHE A 27 6.47 -16.53 -5.42
CA PHE A 27 7.72 -15.80 -5.19
C PHE A 27 7.57 -14.62 -4.23
N PHE A 28 6.42 -13.94 -4.22
CA PHE A 28 6.17 -12.75 -3.43
C PHE A 28 4.69 -12.52 -3.14
N MET A 29 4.39 -11.62 -2.22
CA MET A 29 3.04 -11.11 -1.98
C MET A 29 2.87 -9.78 -2.71
N GLU A 30 1.84 -9.68 -3.55
CA GLU A 30 1.45 -8.45 -4.24
C GLU A 30 0.25 -7.82 -3.51
N TYR A 31 0.29 -6.52 -3.31
CA TYR A 31 -0.76 -5.72 -2.71
C TYR A 31 -1.15 -4.65 -3.72
N THR A 32 -2.37 -4.76 -4.27
CA THR A 32 -2.90 -3.79 -5.22
C THR A 32 -3.77 -2.78 -4.49
N ILE A 33 -3.43 -1.51 -4.63
CA ILE A 33 -4.17 -0.38 -4.09
C ILE A 33 -5.29 -0.01 -5.08
N SER A 34 -6.46 0.28 -4.53
CA SER A 34 -7.65 0.68 -5.27
C SER A 34 -8.53 1.59 -4.40
N MET A 35 -9.53 2.23 -5.01
CA MET A 35 -10.43 3.19 -4.33
C MET A 35 -9.75 4.44 -3.77
N LEU A 36 -8.53 4.78 -4.22
CA LEU A 36 -7.94 6.09 -3.94
C LEU A 36 -8.46 7.15 -4.91
N PRO A 37 -8.55 8.43 -4.49
CA PRO A 37 -8.80 9.55 -5.39
C PRO A 37 -7.76 9.60 -6.52
N SER A 38 -8.18 9.98 -7.73
CA SER A 38 -7.31 10.10 -8.92
C SER A 38 -6.08 10.95 -8.64
N ASP A 39 -6.28 12.08 -7.97
CA ASP A 39 -5.24 13.09 -7.72
C ASP A 39 -4.15 12.56 -6.78
N ILE A 40 -4.49 11.61 -5.91
CA ILE A 40 -3.54 10.91 -5.03
C ILE A 40 -2.87 9.76 -5.76
N MET A 41 -3.60 9.05 -6.62
CA MET A 41 -3.05 7.97 -7.45
C MET A 41 -1.99 8.46 -8.44
N GLU A 42 -2.14 9.67 -8.98
CA GLU A 42 -1.16 10.30 -9.88
C GLU A 42 0.15 10.67 -9.17
N GLN A 43 0.12 10.83 -7.84
CA GLN A 43 1.32 11.10 -7.03
C GLN A 43 2.10 9.83 -6.66
N LEU A 44 1.52 8.66 -6.94
CA LEU A 44 2.14 7.38 -6.66
C LEU A 44 2.85 6.84 -7.91
N PRO A 45 3.94 6.07 -7.75
CA PRO A 45 4.58 5.31 -8.83
C PRO A 45 3.66 4.33 -9.55
N GLY A 46 2.56 4.01 -8.89
CA GLY A 46 1.61 3.01 -9.32
C GLY A 46 0.86 2.48 -8.11
N ASN A 47 -0.03 1.56 -8.41
CA ASN A 47 -0.96 1.01 -7.42
C ASN A 47 -0.52 -0.34 -6.88
N LYS A 48 0.75 -0.72 -7.05
CA LYS A 48 1.26 -2.04 -6.67
C LYS A 48 2.37 -1.91 -5.65
N ILE A 49 2.16 -2.61 -4.54
CA ILE A 49 3.17 -2.83 -3.50
C ILE A 49 3.55 -4.31 -3.54
N ILE A 50 4.82 -4.61 -3.43
CA ILE A 50 5.37 -5.96 -3.35
C ILE A 50 5.98 -6.14 -1.97
N SER A 51 5.74 -7.30 -1.36
CA SER A 51 6.49 -7.74 -0.19
C SER A 51 7.63 -8.66 -0.59
N THR A 52 8.86 -8.22 -0.34
CA THR A 52 10.09 -9.00 -0.56
C THR A 52 10.52 -9.78 0.68
N GLY A 53 9.89 -9.52 1.84
CA GLY A 53 10.21 -10.15 3.12
C GLY A 53 9.32 -9.65 4.25
N PRO A 54 9.46 -10.19 5.47
CA PRO A 54 8.70 -9.74 6.64
C PRO A 54 8.92 -8.26 6.89
N ASN A 55 7.84 -7.47 6.94
CA ASN A 55 7.87 -6.00 7.07
C ASN A 55 8.64 -5.24 5.96
N GLN A 56 9.04 -5.91 4.88
CA GLN A 56 9.59 -5.25 3.70
C GLN A 56 8.50 -5.13 2.66
N LEU A 57 7.95 -3.92 2.54
CA LEU A 57 6.96 -3.54 1.55
C LEU A 57 7.55 -2.42 0.69
N ILE A 58 7.50 -2.58 -0.62
CA ILE A 58 8.02 -1.61 -1.59
C ILE A 58 7.01 -1.37 -2.70
N PHE A 59 6.94 -0.14 -3.22
CA PHE A 59 6.19 0.11 -4.45
C PHE A 59 6.95 -0.45 -5.65
N ALA A 60 6.27 -1.23 -6.50
CA ALA A 60 6.90 -1.96 -7.60
C ALA A 60 7.58 -1.05 -8.64
N ASN A 61 7.08 0.18 -8.78
CA ASN A 61 7.50 1.14 -9.80
C ASN A 61 8.10 2.42 -9.20
N ALA A 62 8.49 2.42 -7.92
CA ALA A 62 8.98 3.63 -7.24
C ALA A 62 10.12 4.31 -8.01
N THR A 63 9.92 5.57 -8.40
CA THR A 63 10.96 6.43 -8.95
C THR A 63 11.40 7.46 -7.91
N LEU A 64 12.59 8.04 -8.08
CA LEU A 64 13.20 8.98 -7.13
C LEU A 64 12.42 10.31 -6.97
N ASP A 65 11.48 10.61 -7.87
CA ASP A 65 10.74 11.88 -7.94
C ASP A 65 9.36 11.85 -7.25
N GLU A 66 8.94 10.70 -6.70
CA GLU A 66 7.59 10.55 -6.13
C GLU A 66 7.52 10.91 -4.65
N SER A 67 6.33 11.32 -4.19
CA SER A 67 6.08 11.75 -2.82
C SER A 67 6.41 10.64 -1.82
N SER A 68 7.62 10.71 -1.26
CA SER A 68 8.10 9.77 -0.25
C SER A 68 7.21 9.72 0.99
N VAL A 69 6.52 10.82 1.30
CA VAL A 69 5.60 10.91 2.44
C VAL A 69 4.34 10.07 2.20
N LEU A 70 3.65 10.26 1.07
CA LEU A 70 2.44 9.50 0.75
C LEU A 70 2.71 8.00 0.70
N MET A 71 3.80 7.61 0.03
CA MET A 71 4.20 6.21 -0.03
C MET A 71 4.44 5.63 1.36
N ASN A 72 5.17 6.34 2.22
CA ASN A 72 5.46 5.89 3.57
C ASN A 72 4.17 5.74 4.40
N GLU A 73 3.23 6.67 4.30
CA GLU A 73 1.94 6.58 5.01
C GLU A 73 1.14 5.35 4.56
N ILE A 74 1.08 5.08 3.26
CA ILE A 74 0.40 3.89 2.73
C ILE A 74 1.10 2.62 3.21
N LEU A 75 2.44 2.53 3.08
CA LEU A 75 3.20 1.37 3.52
C LEU A 75 3.05 1.12 5.02
N HIS A 76 3.05 2.19 5.82
CA HIS A 76 2.85 2.12 7.26
C HIS A 76 1.45 1.64 7.62
N ALA A 77 0.41 2.17 6.95
CA ALA A 77 -0.97 1.74 7.16
C ALA A 77 -1.21 0.28 6.75
N VAL A 78 -0.58 -0.18 5.64
CA VAL A 78 -0.59 -1.59 5.24
C VAL A 78 0.12 -2.45 6.29
N ALA A 79 1.33 -2.07 6.71
CA ALA A 79 2.10 -2.81 7.71
C ALA A 79 1.36 -2.92 9.05
N ALA A 80 0.76 -1.82 9.52
CA ALA A 80 -0.03 -1.80 10.74
C ALA A 80 -1.24 -2.75 10.67
N HIS A 81 -1.94 -2.78 9.54
CA HIS A 81 -3.04 -3.71 9.33
C HIS A 81 -2.58 -5.18 9.36
N LEU A 82 -1.46 -5.48 8.70
CA LEU A 82 -0.89 -6.83 8.67
C LEU A 82 -0.45 -7.29 10.06
N GLN A 83 0.15 -6.41 10.86
CA GLN A 83 0.56 -6.70 12.25
C GLN A 83 -0.64 -6.93 13.18
N THR A 84 -1.72 -6.19 13.00
CA THR A 84 -2.95 -6.34 13.80
C THR A 84 -3.64 -7.69 13.54
N THR A 85 -3.46 -8.25 12.34
CA THR A 85 -4.07 -9.53 11.95
C THR A 85 -3.27 -10.75 12.45
N THR A 86 -2.04 -10.56 12.94
CA THR A 86 -1.15 -11.64 13.40
C THR A 86 -1.31 -12.06 14.88
N VAL A 87 -2.39 -11.64 15.55
CA VAL A 87 -2.66 -11.98 16.97
C VAL A 87 -3.81 -12.97 17.10
#